data_AF-N8YLJ6-F1
#
_entry.id   AF-N8YLJ6-F1
#
_cell.length_a   1.000
_cell.length_b   1.000
_cell.length_c   1.000
_cell.angle_alpha   90.00
_cell.angle_beta   90.00
_cell.angle_gamma   90.00
#
_symmetry.space_group_name_H-M   'P 1'
#
loop_
_entity.id
_entity.type
_entity.pdbx_description
1 polymer ?
#
loop_
_entity_poly.entity_id
_entity_poly.type
_entity_poly.pdbx_seq_one_letter_code
_entity_poly.pdbx_strand_id
1 'polypeptide(L)'
;MKSKIKKHAFGYDVFKENIPFSKLDEGDVLLSPYDEFKRNHNWSFLRMNDDYIELIDQTYARLGKGISLLVLSSPILLLIFYILYLYFTFNGGTNESISFSIFVVISGLIIFFIPVYAFLSPFFKYDYKKPLCKPILFNRKTGKVFFYLNEAEYIERDWKDVVYVMGTSFGLSGFTLRELRAHIVEDGLLKHTFVIGFPMIGWDNTQGLWSFICHFMHKGPAELYPKSNPMYGTIDPFTQLTFCQQVIGAKESYRDTWKSFRIIYHDNWVPALFSFPFDLGNFIARRILLNIKPLPIWHKEVILKNKMEQQRPEEISFKDNFEFTMFEMKDK
;
A
#
# COMPACT_ATOMS: atom_id res chain seq x y z
N MET A 1 -17.11 26.49 2.81
CA MET A 1 -16.25 25.57 3.61
C MET A 1 -16.01 24.32 2.76
N LYS A 2 -14.84 24.17 2.12
CA LYS A 2 -14.55 23.03 1.24
C LYS A 2 -14.45 21.76 2.11
N SER A 3 -15.45 20.88 2.04
CA SER A 3 -15.42 19.61 2.76
C SER A 3 -14.38 18.71 2.10
N LYS A 4 -13.14 18.70 2.62
CA LYS A 4 -12.16 17.66 2.26
C LYS A 4 -12.80 16.30 2.53
N ILE A 5 -12.88 15.46 1.50
CA ILE A 5 -13.46 14.09 1.58
C ILE A 5 -12.60 13.20 2.49
N LYS A 6 -11.36 13.63 2.75
CA LYS A 6 -10.31 12.87 3.42
C LYS A 6 -9.74 13.61 4.63
N LYS A 7 -9.49 12.86 5.71
CA LYS A 7 -8.70 13.29 6.88
C LYS A 7 -7.43 12.45 6.96
N HIS A 8 -6.29 13.10 7.02
CA HIS A 8 -5.00 12.44 7.25
C HIS A 8 -4.70 12.37 8.75
N ALA A 9 -4.30 11.21 9.25
CA ALA A 9 -3.86 11.03 10.63
C ALA A 9 -2.69 10.05 10.68
N PHE A 10 -1.46 10.55 10.90
CA PHE A 10 -0.25 9.74 11.12
C PHE A 10 -0.06 8.61 10.08
N GLY A 11 -0.08 8.93 8.78
CA GLY A 11 0.10 7.95 7.70
C GLY A 11 -1.18 7.21 7.28
N TYR A 12 -2.27 7.35 8.02
CA TYR A 12 -3.58 6.79 7.69
C TYR A 12 -4.47 7.82 7.00
N ASP A 13 -5.09 7.40 5.89
CA ASP A 13 -6.11 8.19 5.21
C ASP A 13 -7.50 7.67 5.59
N VAL A 14 -8.30 8.55 6.19
CA VAL A 14 -9.67 8.24 6.59
C VAL A 14 -10.60 9.04 5.68
N PHE A 15 -11.33 8.32 4.84
CA PHE A 15 -12.35 8.90 3.97
C PHE A 15 -13.65 9.08 4.75
N LYS A 16 -14.32 10.20 4.53
CA LYS A 16 -15.65 10.46 5.07
C LYS A 16 -16.68 9.69 4.26
N GLU A 17 -17.71 9.24 4.95
CA GLU A 17 -18.85 8.52 4.37
C GLU A 17 -20.13 9.30 4.62
N ASN A 18 -21.16 9.05 3.81
CA ASN A 18 -22.48 9.68 3.87
C ASN A 18 -22.44 11.22 3.75
N ILE A 19 -21.58 11.73 2.86
CA ILE A 19 -21.51 13.16 2.54
C ILE A 19 -22.01 13.41 1.10
N PRO A 20 -22.60 14.58 0.81
CA PRO A 20 -22.99 14.94 -0.56
C PRO A 20 -21.81 14.88 -1.52
N PHE A 21 -21.95 14.12 -2.60
CA PHE A 21 -20.97 14.01 -3.68
C PHE A 21 -21.37 14.96 -4.81
N SER A 22 -21.12 16.25 -4.63
CA SER A 22 -21.49 17.27 -5.63
C SER A 22 -20.32 17.79 -6.44
N LYS A 23 -19.09 17.74 -5.91
CA LYS A 23 -17.85 18.20 -6.57
C LYS A 23 -16.65 17.38 -6.11
N LEU A 24 -15.71 17.17 -7.03
CA LEU A 24 -14.39 16.61 -6.72
C LEU A 24 -13.59 17.57 -5.82
N ASP A 25 -12.66 17.02 -5.04
CA ASP A 25 -11.70 17.84 -4.31
C ASP A 25 -10.77 18.59 -5.29
N GLU A 26 -10.20 19.70 -4.85
CA GLU A 26 -9.33 20.52 -5.70
C GLU A 26 -8.07 19.75 -6.12
N GLY A 27 -7.84 19.65 -7.43
CA GLY A 27 -6.71 18.90 -8.01
C GLY A 27 -6.97 17.42 -8.25
N ASP A 28 -8.17 16.92 -7.92
CA ASP A 28 -8.63 15.59 -8.29
C ASP A 28 -9.12 15.59 -9.75
N VAL A 29 -8.90 14.48 -10.46
CA VAL A 29 -9.25 14.32 -11.88
C VAL A 29 -10.20 13.16 -12.04
N LEU A 30 -11.35 13.38 -12.68
CA LEU A 30 -12.28 12.31 -13.05
C LEU A 30 -11.65 11.43 -14.12
N LEU A 31 -11.74 10.12 -13.94
CA LEU A 31 -11.25 9.14 -14.89
C LEU A 31 -12.44 8.44 -15.56
N SER A 32 -12.32 8.21 -16.86
CA SER A 32 -13.32 7.51 -17.67
C SER A 32 -12.92 6.05 -17.87
N PRO A 33 -13.87 5.10 -17.86
CA PRO A 33 -13.63 3.71 -18.28
C PRO A 33 -13.05 3.55 -19.70
N TYR A 34 -13.06 4.62 -20.51
CA TYR A 34 -12.56 4.63 -21.89
C TYR A 34 -11.24 5.39 -22.06
N ASP A 35 -10.62 5.84 -20.97
CA ASP A 35 -9.33 6.51 -21.03
C ASP A 35 -8.23 5.55 -21.53
N GLU A 36 -7.42 6.02 -22.48
CA GLU A 36 -6.27 5.28 -23.01
C GLU A 36 -4.98 6.08 -22.77
N PHE A 37 -4.31 5.75 -21.66
CA PHE A 37 -2.96 6.25 -21.35
C PHE A 37 -1.91 5.17 -21.57
N LYS A 38 -0.63 5.53 -21.50
CA LYS A 38 0.45 4.53 -21.47
C LYS A 38 0.29 3.62 -20.24
N ARG A 39 0.03 2.33 -20.48
CA ARG A 39 -0.21 1.32 -19.43
C ARG A 39 0.96 1.22 -18.46
N ASN A 40 0.66 1.04 -17.18
CA ASN A 40 1.64 0.77 -16.14
C ASN A 40 0.99 -0.06 -15.03
N HIS A 41 1.45 -1.30 -14.77
CA HIS A 41 0.87 -2.14 -13.72
C HIS A 41 1.16 -1.62 -12.29
N ASN A 42 2.11 -0.71 -12.14
CA ASN A 42 2.40 0.03 -10.92
C ASN A 42 2.57 -0.87 -9.68
N TRP A 43 3.14 -2.08 -9.86
CA TRP A 43 3.36 -3.08 -8.80
C TRP A 43 2.12 -3.48 -7.99
N SER A 44 0.92 -3.19 -8.49
CA SER A 44 -0.30 -3.13 -7.67
C SER A 44 -1.14 -4.41 -7.71
N PHE A 45 -0.68 -5.44 -8.38
CA PHE A 45 -1.45 -6.64 -8.70
C PHE A 45 -1.13 -7.80 -7.75
N LEU A 46 -2.11 -8.66 -7.56
CA LEU A 46 -2.02 -9.93 -6.83
C LEU A 46 -2.01 -11.10 -7.79
N ARG A 47 -2.85 -11.04 -8.82
CA ARG A 47 -2.90 -12.00 -9.93
C ARG A 47 -3.69 -11.45 -11.11
N MET A 48 -3.53 -12.11 -12.25
CA MET A 48 -4.29 -11.87 -13.48
C MET A 48 -4.49 -13.18 -14.23
N ASN A 49 -5.68 -13.36 -14.79
CA ASN A 49 -6.00 -14.42 -15.74
C ASN A 49 -7.01 -13.91 -16.79
N ASP A 50 -7.54 -14.80 -17.62
CA ASP A 50 -8.47 -14.45 -18.71
C ASP A 50 -9.81 -13.82 -18.26
N ASP A 51 -10.19 -14.00 -17.00
CA ASP A 51 -11.49 -13.57 -16.49
C ASP A 51 -11.39 -12.36 -15.56
N TYR A 52 -10.39 -12.32 -14.70
CA TYR A 52 -10.25 -11.26 -13.70
C TYR A 52 -8.81 -10.84 -13.44
N ILE A 53 -8.68 -9.61 -12.94
CA ILE A 53 -7.48 -9.08 -12.28
C ILE A 53 -7.81 -8.83 -10.82
N GLU A 54 -6.81 -9.00 -9.97
CA GLU A 54 -6.90 -8.69 -8.57
C GLU A 54 -5.78 -7.75 -8.15
N LEU A 55 -6.13 -6.71 -7.40
CA LEU A 55 -5.23 -5.64 -6.98
C LEU A 55 -5.24 -5.47 -5.47
N ILE A 56 -4.13 -4.93 -4.95
CA ILE A 56 -4.05 -4.46 -3.57
C ILE A 56 -4.80 -3.13 -3.38
N ASP A 57 -5.02 -2.76 -2.12
CA ASP A 57 -5.33 -1.40 -1.72
C ASP A 57 -4.13 -0.67 -1.13
N GLN A 58 -4.33 0.62 -0.88
CA GLN A 58 -3.31 1.47 -0.25
C GLN A 58 -2.89 1.02 1.16
N THR A 59 -3.73 0.27 1.89
CA THR A 59 -3.38 -0.23 3.24
C THR A 59 -2.11 -1.06 3.16
N TYR A 60 -2.00 -1.94 2.16
CA TYR A 60 -0.78 -2.71 1.94
C TYR A 60 0.39 -1.85 1.50
N ALA A 61 0.15 -0.89 0.60
CA ALA A 61 1.18 0.02 0.12
C ALA A 61 1.84 0.85 1.24
N ARG A 62 1.12 1.06 2.34
CA ARG A 62 1.59 1.80 3.53
C ARG A 62 1.92 0.90 4.71
N LEU A 63 1.85 -0.42 4.54
CA LEU A 63 2.08 -1.38 5.61
C LEU A 63 3.48 -1.18 6.20
N GLY A 64 3.53 -0.90 7.50
CA GLY A 64 4.75 -0.66 8.26
C GLY A 64 5.20 0.80 8.33
N LYS A 65 4.76 1.68 7.39
CA LYS A 65 5.20 3.09 7.37
C LYS A 65 4.80 3.88 8.62
N GLY A 66 3.68 3.53 9.24
CA GLY A 66 3.20 4.21 10.46
C GLY A 66 4.06 3.94 11.70
N ILE A 67 4.78 2.81 11.76
CA ILE A 67 5.61 2.43 12.92
C ILE A 67 7.11 2.35 12.59
N SER A 68 7.51 2.55 11.33
CA SER A 68 8.91 2.41 10.90
C SER A 68 9.83 3.43 11.55
N LEU A 69 9.37 4.65 11.80
CA LEU A 69 10.16 5.65 12.52
C LEU A 69 10.36 5.28 13.99
N LEU A 70 9.38 4.62 14.63
CA LEU A 70 9.54 4.05 15.97
C LEU A 70 10.61 2.94 15.96
N VAL A 71 10.60 2.07 14.95
CA VAL A 71 11.61 1.01 14.79
C VAL A 71 13.01 1.62 14.61
N LEU A 72 13.15 2.63 13.76
CA LEU A 72 14.43 3.32 13.51
C LEU A 72 14.94 4.10 14.73
N SER A 73 14.05 4.69 15.51
CA SER A 73 14.42 5.40 16.74
C SER A 73 14.64 4.47 17.93
N SER A 74 14.21 3.21 17.85
CA SER A 74 14.31 2.26 18.97
C SER A 74 15.72 2.07 19.55
N PRO A 75 16.82 2.06 18.75
CA PRO A 75 18.18 1.99 19.33
C PRO A 75 18.53 3.22 20.17
N ILE A 76 18.10 4.41 19.76
CA ILE A 76 18.29 5.67 20.51
C ILE A 76 17.47 5.64 21.80
N LEU A 77 16.23 5.15 21.72
CA LEU A 77 15.35 4.98 22.88
C LEU A 77 15.96 3.99 23.91
N LEU A 78 16.55 2.89 23.44
CA LEU A 78 17.25 1.93 24.30
C LEU A 78 18.55 2.51 24.88
N LEU A 79 19.29 3.31 24.11
CA LEU A 79 20.49 3.99 24.59
C LEU A 79 20.18 4.95 25.74
N ILE A 80 19.04 5.65 25.70
CA ILE A 80 18.59 6.52 26.80
C ILE A 80 18.41 5.70 28.09
N PHE A 81 17.76 4.53 28.02
CA PHE A 81 17.65 3.65 29.19
C PHE A 81 19.00 3.14 29.67
N TYR A 82 19.91 2.82 28.77
CA TYR A 82 21.24 2.39 29.13
C TYR A 82 22.02 3.51 29.84
N ILE A 83 21.93 4.75 29.37
CA ILE A 83 22.53 5.92 30.03
C ILE A 83 21.93 6.14 31.41
N LEU A 84 20.61 6.04 31.57
CA LEU A 84 19.95 6.12 32.87
C LEU A 84 20.44 5.01 33.82
N TYR A 85 20.54 3.78 33.32
CA TYR A 85 21.06 2.65 34.08
C TYR A 85 22.50 2.89 34.56
N LEU A 86 23.38 3.37 33.67
CA LEU A 86 24.77 3.70 34.01
C LEU A 86 24.84 4.81 35.07
N TYR A 87 24.03 5.86 34.91
CA TYR A 87 23.93 6.96 35.88
C TYR A 87 23.59 6.44 37.28
N PHE A 88 22.59 5.56 37.42
CA PHE A 88 22.22 5.00 38.72
C PHE A 88 23.21 3.95 39.27
N THR A 89 23.90 3.22 38.39
CA THR A 89 24.81 2.13 38.81
C THR A 89 26.19 2.64 39.23
N PHE A 90 26.70 3.70 38.59
CA PHE A 90 28.05 4.23 38.84
C PHE A 90 28.08 5.40 39.84
N ASN A 91 27.20 5.41 40.84
CA ASN A 91 27.10 6.48 41.85
C ASN A 91 26.87 7.88 41.26
N GLY A 92 26.07 7.99 40.19
CA GLY A 92 25.51 9.27 39.76
C GLY A 92 24.55 9.79 40.83
N GLY A 93 25.11 10.39 41.89
CA GLY A 93 24.34 11.09 42.90
C GLY A 93 24.69 10.89 44.36
N THR A 94 25.90 10.47 44.75
CA THR A 94 26.28 10.60 46.17
C THR A 94 26.30 12.07 46.64
N ASN A 95 26.52 13.01 45.71
CA ASN A 95 26.48 14.46 45.93
C ASN A 95 25.34 15.19 45.22
N GLU A 96 24.45 14.48 44.50
CA GLU A 96 23.37 15.11 43.75
C GLU A 96 22.07 15.14 44.55
N SER A 97 21.29 16.22 44.40
CA SER A 97 19.99 16.31 45.06
C SER A 97 19.02 15.25 44.53
N ILE A 98 18.23 14.64 45.43
CA ILE A 98 17.16 13.69 45.08
C ILE A 98 16.23 14.27 43.99
N SER A 99 15.97 15.58 44.04
CA SER A 99 15.17 16.30 43.04
C SER A 99 15.74 16.21 41.62
N PHE A 100 17.06 16.25 41.47
CA PHE A 100 17.72 16.12 40.16
C PHE A 100 17.59 14.71 39.59
N SER A 101 17.79 13.68 40.42
CA SER A 101 17.60 12.29 39.97
C SER A 101 16.15 12.00 39.58
N ILE A 102 15.17 12.55 40.32
CA ILE A 102 13.73 12.47 39.94
C ILE A 102 13.49 13.15 38.58
N PHE A 103 14.05 14.35 38.37
CA PHE A 103 13.94 15.06 37.10
C PHE A 103 14.48 14.22 35.93
N VAL A 104 15.69 13.65 36.08
CA VAL A 104 16.33 12.80 35.06
C VAL A 104 15.47 11.59 34.71
N VAL A 105 14.91 10.89 35.71
CA VAL A 105 14.02 9.75 35.49
C VAL A 105 12.75 10.17 34.76
N ILE A 106 12.09 11.23 35.22
CA ILE A 106 10.85 11.72 34.60
C ILE A 106 11.12 12.14 33.15
N SER A 107 12.19 12.88 32.88
CA SER A 107 12.59 13.26 31.52
C SER A 107 12.83 12.03 30.64
N GLY A 108 13.55 11.02 31.15
CA GLY A 108 13.78 9.77 30.45
C GLY A 108 12.49 9.02 30.11
N LEU A 109 11.58 8.88 31.08
CA LEU A 109 10.27 8.25 30.87
C LEU A 109 9.44 9.02 29.85
N ILE A 110 9.42 10.36 29.91
CA ILE A 110 8.71 11.21 28.95
C ILE A 110 9.26 11.01 27.53
N ILE A 111 10.59 11.07 27.36
CA ILE A 111 11.25 10.90 26.05
C ILE A 111 10.99 9.51 25.48
N PHE A 112 10.83 8.50 26.32
CA PHE A 112 10.51 7.14 25.88
C PHE A 112 9.02 6.95 25.54
N PHE A 113 8.13 7.26 26.49
CA PHE A 113 6.72 6.93 26.37
C PHE A 113 5.96 7.82 25.38
N ILE A 114 6.36 9.09 25.21
CA ILE A 114 5.68 9.98 24.25
C ILE A 114 5.79 9.45 22.81
N PRO A 115 7.00 9.15 22.26
CA PRO A 115 7.11 8.59 20.91
C PRO A 115 6.39 7.25 20.79
N VAL A 116 6.55 6.34 21.75
CA VAL A 116 5.89 5.03 21.74
C VAL A 116 4.37 5.20 21.65
N TYR A 117 3.78 6.06 22.48
CA TYR A 117 2.35 6.36 22.43
C TYR A 117 1.95 7.02 21.11
N ALA A 118 2.71 8.01 20.63
CA ALA A 118 2.42 8.74 19.41
C ALA A 118 2.39 7.85 18.15
N PHE A 119 3.29 6.86 18.06
CA PHE A 119 3.35 5.94 16.91
C PHE A 119 2.39 4.74 17.03
N LEU A 120 2.17 4.22 18.25
CA LEU A 120 1.29 3.06 18.45
C LEU A 120 -0.20 3.43 18.53
N SER A 121 -0.55 4.60 19.05
CA SER A 121 -1.96 5.02 19.18
C SER A 121 -2.71 5.03 17.82
N PRO A 122 -2.17 5.59 16.72
CA PRO A 122 -2.78 5.52 15.40
C PRO A 122 -2.93 4.08 14.89
N PHE A 123 -1.93 3.22 15.12
CA PHE A 123 -1.99 1.81 14.74
C PHE A 123 -3.15 1.10 15.45
N PHE A 124 -3.27 1.24 16.77
CA PHE A 124 -4.37 0.63 17.53
C PHE A 124 -5.74 1.17 17.14
N LYS A 125 -5.82 2.46 16.78
CA LYS A 125 -7.07 3.09 16.38
C LYS A 125 -7.53 2.71 14.97
N TYR A 126 -6.61 2.62 14.01
CA TYR A 126 -6.96 2.53 12.60
C TYR A 126 -6.58 1.23 11.91
N ASP A 127 -5.68 0.41 12.46
CA ASP A 127 -5.07 -0.71 11.72
C ASP A 127 -5.01 -2.04 12.48
N TYR A 128 -5.14 -1.99 13.81
CA TYR A 128 -5.18 -3.16 14.66
C TYR A 128 -6.34 -4.09 14.29
N LYS A 129 -6.06 -5.40 14.25
CA LYS A 129 -6.98 -6.47 13.83
C LYS A 129 -7.55 -6.36 12.40
N LYS A 130 -7.08 -5.41 11.58
CA LYS A 130 -7.44 -5.36 10.16
C LYS A 130 -6.56 -6.31 9.35
N PRO A 131 -7.08 -6.88 8.24
CA PRO A 131 -6.27 -7.70 7.34
C PRO A 131 -5.12 -6.90 6.72
N LEU A 132 -4.16 -7.62 6.16
CA LEU A 132 -2.95 -7.05 5.56
C LEU A 132 -3.24 -6.12 4.38
N CYS A 133 -4.23 -6.46 3.57
CA CYS A 133 -4.74 -5.62 2.50
C CYS A 133 -6.25 -5.83 2.36
N LYS A 134 -6.89 -4.95 1.61
CA LYS A 134 -8.27 -5.10 1.16
C LYS A 134 -8.26 -5.31 -0.35
N PRO A 135 -8.27 -6.56 -0.83
CA PRO A 135 -8.14 -6.81 -2.25
C PRO A 135 -9.33 -6.24 -3.03
N ILE A 136 -9.07 -5.89 -4.29
CA ILE A 136 -10.06 -5.37 -5.23
C ILE A 136 -9.99 -6.23 -6.48
N LEU A 137 -11.13 -6.78 -6.89
CA LEU A 137 -11.22 -7.71 -8.01
C LEU A 137 -12.05 -7.09 -9.13
N PHE A 138 -11.49 -7.04 -10.33
CA PHE A 138 -12.21 -6.65 -11.54
C PHE A 138 -12.39 -7.87 -12.43
N ASN A 139 -13.63 -8.22 -12.76
CA ASN A 139 -13.94 -9.35 -13.61
C ASN A 139 -14.54 -8.87 -14.92
N ARG A 140 -13.79 -9.07 -16.01
CA ARG A 140 -14.17 -8.58 -17.35
C ARG A 140 -15.31 -9.36 -17.99
N LYS A 141 -15.47 -10.65 -17.64
CA LYS A 141 -16.55 -11.50 -18.18
C LYS A 141 -17.91 -11.09 -17.63
N THR A 142 -17.94 -10.74 -16.36
CA THR A 142 -19.16 -10.27 -15.68
C THR A 142 -19.37 -8.77 -15.81
N GLY A 143 -18.32 -8.00 -16.14
CA GLY A 143 -18.36 -6.54 -16.13
C GLY A 143 -18.49 -5.96 -14.72
N LYS A 144 -18.01 -6.68 -13.70
CA LYS A 144 -18.20 -6.27 -12.30
C LYS A 144 -16.88 -6.01 -11.61
N VAL A 145 -16.95 -5.15 -10.60
CA VAL A 145 -15.88 -4.92 -9.63
C VAL A 145 -16.36 -5.30 -8.23
N PHE A 146 -15.48 -5.96 -7.48
CA PHE A 146 -15.71 -6.42 -6.13
C PHE A 146 -14.70 -5.74 -5.21
N PHE A 147 -15.21 -5.05 -4.18
CA PHE A 147 -14.40 -4.39 -3.17
C PHE A 147 -14.51 -5.12 -1.85
N TYR A 148 -13.37 -5.54 -1.30
CA TYR A 148 -13.32 -6.12 0.03
C TYR A 148 -13.48 -5.05 1.12
N LEU A 149 -14.46 -5.20 2.02
CA LEU A 149 -14.61 -4.31 3.18
C LEU A 149 -13.96 -4.89 4.43
N ASN A 150 -14.43 -6.09 4.82
CA ASN A 150 -14.04 -6.83 6.01
C ASN A 150 -14.37 -8.33 5.81
N GLU A 151 -14.13 -9.16 6.82
CA GLU A 151 -14.36 -10.62 6.73
C GLU A 151 -15.82 -11.02 6.50
N ALA A 152 -16.78 -10.16 6.84
CA ALA A 152 -18.22 -10.41 6.70
C ALA A 152 -18.84 -9.75 5.47
N GLU A 153 -18.26 -8.65 4.98
CA GLU A 153 -18.88 -7.79 3.97
C GLU A 153 -17.96 -7.50 2.78
N TYR A 154 -18.59 -7.39 1.60
CA TYR A 154 -17.98 -6.92 0.36
C TYR A 154 -18.99 -6.08 -0.43
N ILE A 155 -18.51 -5.26 -1.37
CA ILE A 155 -19.35 -4.48 -2.27
C ILE A 155 -19.16 -4.97 -3.70
N GLU A 156 -20.26 -5.21 -4.40
CA GLU A 156 -20.29 -5.57 -5.82
C GLU A 156 -21.00 -4.48 -6.62
N ARG A 157 -20.38 -4.01 -7.70
CA ARG A 157 -20.97 -3.01 -8.61
C ARG A 157 -20.61 -3.34 -10.06
N ASP A 158 -21.41 -2.84 -11.01
CA ASP A 158 -20.92 -2.72 -12.38
C ASP A 158 -19.72 -1.79 -12.35
N TRP A 159 -18.63 -2.21 -12.98
CA TRP A 159 -17.41 -1.41 -12.96
C TRP A 159 -17.59 -0.06 -13.66
N LYS A 160 -18.53 0.09 -14.60
CA LYS A 160 -18.81 1.37 -15.27
C LYS A 160 -19.65 2.34 -14.43
N ASP A 161 -20.35 1.83 -13.41
CA ASP A 161 -21.19 2.64 -12.52
C ASP A 161 -20.39 3.23 -11.34
N VAL A 162 -19.13 2.81 -11.17
CA VAL A 162 -18.23 3.33 -10.14
C VAL A 162 -17.58 4.62 -10.62
N VAL A 163 -17.51 5.62 -9.75
CA VAL A 163 -16.85 6.90 -10.06
C VAL A 163 -15.35 6.77 -9.76
N TYR A 164 -14.52 6.76 -10.79
CA TYR A 164 -13.06 6.68 -10.64
C TYR A 164 -12.42 8.06 -10.67
N VAL A 165 -11.51 8.29 -9.74
CA VAL A 165 -10.87 9.58 -9.56
C VAL A 165 -9.38 9.39 -9.31
N MET A 166 -8.55 10.17 -9.99
CA MET A 166 -7.17 10.35 -9.61
C MET A 166 -7.08 11.41 -8.53
N GLY A 167 -6.94 10.95 -7.30
CA GLY A 167 -6.83 11.81 -6.14
C GLY A 167 -5.39 12.13 -5.76
N THR A 168 -5.24 12.96 -4.72
CA THR A 168 -3.95 13.27 -4.09
C THR A 168 -3.80 12.69 -2.68
N SER A 169 -2.59 12.25 -2.35
CA SER A 169 -2.23 11.87 -0.99
C SER A 169 -0.87 12.43 -0.59
N PHE A 170 -0.67 12.51 0.73
CA PHE A 170 0.55 13.05 1.29
C PHE A 170 1.64 11.97 1.25
N GLY A 171 2.72 12.23 0.50
CA GLY A 171 3.93 11.41 0.53
C GLY A 171 4.86 11.80 1.67
N LEU A 172 5.85 10.94 1.95
CA LEU A 172 6.99 11.36 2.78
C LEU A 172 7.75 12.50 2.09
N SER A 173 8.26 13.44 2.89
CA SER A 173 9.07 14.59 2.44
C SER A 173 8.35 15.66 1.61
N GLY A 174 7.01 15.74 1.67
CA GLY A 174 6.23 16.83 1.05
C GLY A 174 5.91 16.63 -0.44
N PHE A 175 6.34 15.52 -1.05
CA PHE A 175 5.92 15.17 -2.41
C PHE A 175 4.46 14.73 -2.42
N THR A 176 3.70 15.24 -3.39
CA THR A 176 2.31 14.82 -3.60
C THR A 176 2.30 13.50 -4.34
N LEU A 177 1.72 12.48 -3.72
CA LEU A 177 1.44 11.20 -4.38
C LEU A 177 0.08 11.27 -5.06
N ARG A 178 -0.03 10.65 -6.22
CA ARG A 178 -1.29 10.40 -6.91
C ARG A 178 -1.80 9.02 -6.53
N GLU A 179 -3.11 8.92 -6.31
CA GLU A 179 -3.77 7.68 -5.91
C GLU A 179 -5.01 7.46 -6.77
N LEU A 180 -5.22 6.22 -7.22
CA LEU A 180 -6.43 5.84 -7.92
C LEU A 180 -7.53 5.55 -6.88
N ARG A 181 -8.63 6.30 -6.95
CA ARG A 181 -9.78 6.14 -6.05
C ARG A 181 -10.98 5.61 -6.82
N ALA A 182 -11.74 4.75 -6.17
CA ALA A 182 -13.08 4.34 -6.59
C ALA A 182 -14.08 4.83 -5.55
N HIS A 183 -15.03 5.65 -5.99
CA HIS A 183 -16.10 6.18 -5.17
C HIS A 183 -17.41 5.45 -5.47
N ILE A 184 -18.05 4.94 -4.43
CA ILE A 184 -19.40 4.40 -4.49
C ILE A 184 -20.35 5.53 -4.10
N VAL A 185 -21.17 5.95 -5.05
CA VAL A 185 -22.11 7.06 -4.88
C VAL A 185 -23.53 6.53 -5.03
N GLU A 186 -24.37 6.77 -4.03
CA GLU A 186 -25.77 6.34 -3.99
C GLU A 186 -26.63 7.52 -3.59
N ASP A 187 -27.69 7.80 -4.35
CA ASP A 187 -28.61 8.94 -4.12
C ASP A 187 -27.88 10.29 -3.98
N GLY A 188 -26.77 10.47 -4.71
CA GLY A 188 -25.93 11.67 -4.64
C GLY A 188 -25.06 11.78 -3.38
N LEU A 189 -24.98 10.72 -2.57
CA LEU A 189 -24.13 10.64 -1.38
C LEU A 189 -22.94 9.71 -1.63
N LEU A 190 -21.74 10.15 -1.25
CA LEU A 190 -20.55 9.32 -1.21
C LEU A 190 -20.67 8.32 -0.06
N LYS A 191 -20.86 7.04 -0.38
CA LYS A 191 -20.98 5.95 0.61
C LYS A 191 -19.62 5.40 0.99
N HIS A 192 -18.80 5.04 0.00
CA HIS A 192 -17.49 4.46 0.24
C HIS A 192 -16.43 5.01 -0.72
N THR A 193 -15.19 5.05 -0.26
CA THR A 193 -14.02 5.32 -1.09
C THR A 193 -13.01 4.20 -0.90
N PHE A 194 -12.59 3.61 -2.01
CA PHE A 194 -11.53 2.62 -2.07
C PHE A 194 -10.33 3.24 -2.79
N VAL A 195 -9.12 2.97 -2.30
CA VAL A 195 -7.88 3.39 -2.95
C VAL A 195 -7.22 2.16 -3.55
N ILE A 196 -7.09 2.16 -4.88
CA ILE A 196 -6.64 1.04 -5.68
C ILE A 196 -5.14 1.17 -5.92
N GLY A 197 -4.39 0.11 -5.59
CA GLY A 197 -2.97 0.02 -5.89
C GLY A 197 -2.05 0.92 -5.07
N PHE A 198 -0.80 1.00 -5.50
CA PHE A 198 0.24 1.84 -4.90
C PHE A 198 0.04 3.31 -5.29
N PRO A 199 0.01 4.24 -4.31
CA PRO A 199 0.11 5.66 -4.61
C PRO A 199 1.53 5.99 -5.09
N MET A 200 1.65 6.68 -6.22
CA MET A 200 2.93 6.99 -6.86
C MET A 200 3.15 8.48 -7.07
N ILE A 201 4.42 8.85 -7.22
CA ILE A 201 4.79 10.18 -7.69
C ILE A 201 4.50 10.26 -9.20
N GLY A 202 4.00 11.41 -9.64
CA GLY A 202 3.69 11.65 -11.05
C GLY A 202 2.29 11.18 -11.45
N TRP A 203 1.75 11.81 -12.50
CA TRP A 203 0.42 11.53 -13.01
C TRP A 203 0.39 10.24 -13.83
N ASP A 204 1.40 10.08 -14.68
CA ASP A 204 1.51 9.00 -15.66
C ASP A 204 1.44 7.60 -15.03
N ASN A 205 1.99 7.42 -13.82
CA ASN A 205 1.95 6.13 -13.13
C ASN A 205 0.53 5.74 -12.70
N THR A 206 -0.25 6.70 -12.19
CA THR A 206 -1.64 6.43 -11.76
C THR A 206 -2.58 6.33 -12.95
N GLN A 207 -2.38 7.17 -13.97
CA GLN A 207 -3.06 7.05 -15.26
C GLN A 207 -2.76 5.73 -15.95
N GLY A 208 -1.49 5.29 -15.89
CA GLY A 208 -1.06 4.03 -16.45
C GLY A 208 -1.68 2.83 -15.74
N LEU A 209 -1.82 2.88 -14.41
CA LEU A 209 -2.56 1.85 -13.66
C LEU A 209 -4.03 1.80 -14.08
N TRP A 210 -4.67 2.96 -14.20
CA TRP A 210 -6.05 3.01 -14.67
C TRP A 210 -6.21 2.47 -16.10
N SER A 211 -5.35 2.90 -17.02
CA SER A 211 -5.32 2.40 -18.39
C SER A 211 -5.06 0.88 -18.46
N PHE A 212 -4.23 0.34 -17.56
CA PHE A 212 -4.01 -1.11 -17.45
C PHE A 212 -5.31 -1.84 -17.09
N ILE A 213 -6.05 -1.33 -16.09
CA ILE A 213 -7.35 -1.89 -15.67
C ILE A 213 -8.38 -1.79 -16.80
N CYS A 214 -8.52 -0.62 -17.44
CA CYS A 214 -9.43 -0.42 -18.57
C CYS A 214 -9.10 -1.34 -19.74
N HIS A 215 -7.82 -1.46 -20.09
CA HIS A 215 -7.36 -2.37 -21.14
C HIS A 215 -7.75 -3.81 -20.83
N PHE A 216 -7.51 -4.28 -19.61
CA PHE A 216 -7.92 -5.61 -19.20
C PHE A 216 -9.45 -5.81 -19.33
N MET A 217 -10.23 -4.86 -18.82
CA MET A 217 -11.70 -4.95 -18.84
C MET A 217 -12.26 -4.99 -20.26
N HIS A 218 -11.74 -4.17 -21.18
CA HIS A 218 -12.23 -4.12 -22.56
C HIS A 218 -11.59 -5.18 -23.46
N LYS A 219 -10.26 -5.22 -23.54
CA LYS A 219 -9.48 -5.97 -24.53
C LYS A 219 -8.99 -7.33 -24.00
N GLY A 220 -8.92 -7.52 -22.68
CA GLY A 220 -8.44 -8.75 -22.05
C GLY A 220 -6.94 -8.76 -21.76
N PRO A 221 -6.38 -9.88 -21.27
CA PRO A 221 -5.00 -9.94 -20.79
C PRO A 221 -3.95 -10.23 -21.86
N ALA A 222 -4.33 -10.57 -23.09
CA ALA A 222 -3.39 -11.08 -24.11
C ALA A 222 -2.17 -10.17 -24.35
N GLU A 223 -2.35 -8.84 -24.33
CA GLU A 223 -1.24 -7.88 -24.46
C GLU A 223 -0.56 -7.53 -23.12
N LEU A 224 -1.22 -7.85 -22.01
CA LEU A 224 -0.77 -7.57 -20.66
C LEU A 224 0.07 -8.72 -20.09
N TYR A 225 -0.01 -9.91 -20.68
CA TYR A 225 0.84 -11.03 -20.30
C TYR A 225 2.32 -10.69 -20.53
N PRO A 226 3.19 -11.03 -19.57
CA PRO A 226 4.62 -10.82 -19.71
C PRO A 226 5.16 -11.63 -20.89
N LYS A 227 5.92 -10.98 -21.77
CA LYS A 227 6.59 -11.66 -22.89
C LYS A 227 8.03 -11.99 -22.50
N SER A 228 8.50 -13.15 -22.95
CA SER A 228 9.89 -13.57 -22.77
C SER A 228 10.86 -12.57 -23.39
N ASN A 229 11.99 -12.31 -22.73
CA ASN A 229 13.00 -11.32 -23.11
C ASN A 229 12.40 -9.92 -23.32
N PRO A 230 11.98 -9.21 -22.26
CA PRO A 230 11.62 -7.80 -22.38
C PRO A 230 12.85 -7.01 -22.87
N MET A 231 12.95 -6.77 -24.17
CA MET A 231 14.01 -5.93 -24.71
C MET A 231 13.79 -4.50 -24.20
N TYR A 232 14.66 -4.06 -23.29
CA TYR A 232 14.79 -2.65 -22.94
C TYR A 232 15.03 -1.87 -24.24
N GLY A 233 14.01 -1.15 -24.72
CA GLY A 233 14.08 -0.32 -25.93
C GLY A 233 12.95 -0.51 -26.95
N THR A 234 12.22 -1.63 -26.96
CA THR A 234 11.11 -1.86 -27.93
C THR A 234 9.74 -1.99 -27.27
N ILE A 235 9.65 -2.59 -26.09
CA ILE A 235 8.43 -2.69 -25.28
C ILE A 235 8.76 -2.20 -23.88
N ASP A 236 7.99 -1.25 -23.36
CA ASP A 236 8.13 -0.85 -21.95
C ASP A 236 7.60 -1.99 -21.06
N PRO A 237 8.46 -2.65 -20.26
CA PRO A 237 8.08 -3.79 -19.45
C PRO A 237 6.96 -3.47 -18.44
N PHE A 238 6.78 -2.20 -18.07
CA PHE A 238 5.70 -1.79 -17.18
C PHE A 238 4.31 -1.83 -17.81
N THR A 239 4.23 -1.91 -19.15
CA THR A 239 2.97 -2.09 -19.87
C THR A 239 2.42 -3.52 -19.75
N GLN A 240 3.21 -4.45 -19.24
CA GLN A 240 2.88 -5.85 -18.99
C GLN A 240 2.89 -6.15 -17.50
N LEU A 241 2.20 -7.21 -17.07
CA LEU A 241 2.20 -7.64 -15.69
C LEU A 241 3.47 -8.44 -15.37
N THR A 242 4.55 -7.75 -15.04
CA THR A 242 5.85 -8.36 -14.74
C THR A 242 6.06 -8.69 -13.26
N PHE A 243 5.14 -8.24 -12.39
CA PHE A 243 5.23 -8.46 -10.95
C PHE A 243 3.89 -8.36 -10.22
N CYS A 244 3.66 -9.33 -9.35
CA CYS A 244 2.55 -9.45 -8.42
C CYS A 244 3.04 -9.54 -6.97
N GLN A 245 2.26 -8.98 -6.05
CA GLN A 245 2.51 -9.04 -4.60
C GLN A 245 2.01 -10.38 -4.02
N GLN A 246 2.72 -10.90 -3.01
CA GLN A 246 2.33 -12.15 -2.34
C GLN A 246 1.62 -11.85 -1.01
N VAL A 247 0.31 -11.61 -1.07
CA VAL A 247 -0.54 -11.40 0.13
C VAL A 247 -1.83 -12.20 0.14
N ILE A 248 -1.98 -13.15 -0.77
CA ILE A 248 -3.12 -14.06 -0.79
C ILE A 248 -2.62 -15.49 -0.66
N GLY A 249 -3.23 -16.24 0.25
CA GLY A 249 -2.87 -17.63 0.57
C GLY A 249 -1.57 -17.75 1.36
N ALA A 250 -0.59 -16.87 1.14
CA ALA A 250 0.67 -16.82 1.87
C ALA A 250 1.13 -15.38 2.10
N LYS A 251 1.87 -15.19 3.20
CA LYS A 251 2.59 -13.95 3.50
C LYS A 251 3.93 -13.93 2.74
N GLU A 252 4.38 -12.75 2.35
CA GLU A 252 5.69 -12.57 1.71
C GLU A 252 6.83 -13.22 2.49
N SER A 253 7.82 -13.77 1.78
CA SER A 253 9.11 -14.13 2.37
C SER A 253 9.94 -12.88 2.72
N TYR A 254 11.03 -13.05 3.48
CA TYR A 254 11.97 -11.95 3.74
C TYR A 254 12.57 -11.38 2.44
N ARG A 255 12.90 -12.26 1.48
CA ARG A 255 13.45 -11.86 0.18
C ARG A 255 12.42 -11.05 -0.60
N ASP A 256 11.16 -11.47 -0.60
CA ASP A 256 10.09 -10.81 -1.37
C ASP A 256 9.70 -9.46 -0.76
N THR A 257 9.61 -9.37 0.58
CA THR A 257 9.39 -8.08 1.24
C THR A 257 10.51 -7.10 0.89
N TRP A 258 11.79 -7.52 0.95
CA TRP A 258 12.90 -6.65 0.59
C TRP A 258 12.87 -6.24 -0.89
N LYS A 259 12.64 -7.19 -1.80
CA LYS A 259 12.47 -6.92 -3.23
C LYS A 259 11.36 -5.89 -3.48
N SER A 260 10.20 -6.01 -2.81
CA SER A 260 9.06 -5.09 -2.98
C SER A 260 9.39 -3.63 -2.66
N PHE A 261 10.31 -3.37 -1.72
CA PHE A 261 10.77 -2.02 -1.40
C PHE A 261 11.82 -1.51 -2.39
N ARG A 262 12.66 -2.40 -2.93
CA ARG A 262 13.80 -2.00 -3.76
C ARG A 262 13.47 -1.92 -5.25
N ILE A 263 12.39 -2.56 -5.68
CA ILE A 263 11.99 -2.63 -7.09
C ILE A 263 11.69 -1.26 -7.71
N ILE A 264 11.23 -0.30 -6.90
CA ILE A 264 10.97 1.08 -7.34
C ILE A 264 12.25 1.85 -7.70
N TYR A 265 13.44 1.31 -7.34
CA TYR A 265 14.74 1.92 -7.61
C TYR A 265 15.54 1.13 -8.66
N HIS A 266 14.92 0.19 -9.36
CA HIS A 266 15.62 -0.68 -10.32
C HIS A 266 16.33 0.12 -11.43
N ASP A 267 15.83 1.30 -11.77
CA ASP A 267 16.32 2.19 -12.83
C ASP A 267 17.27 3.29 -12.34
N ASN A 268 17.43 3.50 -11.03
CA ASN A 268 18.29 4.54 -10.50
C ASN A 268 18.84 4.21 -9.10
N TRP A 269 20.17 4.06 -9.02
CA TRP A 269 20.85 3.69 -7.77
C TRP A 269 20.92 4.83 -6.74
N VAL A 270 20.85 6.09 -7.16
CA VAL A 270 21.04 7.24 -6.27
C VAL A 270 19.88 7.38 -5.26
N PRO A 271 18.60 7.42 -5.67
CA PRO A 271 17.48 7.36 -4.72
C PRO A 271 17.50 6.10 -3.86
N ALA A 272 17.99 4.99 -4.41
CA ALA A 272 18.15 3.72 -3.72
C ALA A 272 19.12 3.83 -2.53
N LEU A 273 20.21 4.59 -2.66
CA LEU A 273 21.16 4.80 -1.57
C LEU A 273 20.58 5.67 -0.45
N PHE A 274 19.98 6.81 -0.80
CA PHE A 274 19.39 7.73 0.17
C PHE A 274 18.20 7.13 0.93
N SER A 275 17.43 6.26 0.26
CA SER A 275 16.25 5.65 0.86
C SER A 275 16.58 4.45 1.76
N PHE A 276 17.81 3.92 1.70
CA PHE A 276 18.21 2.69 2.39
C PHE A 276 17.87 2.66 3.90
N PRO A 277 18.23 3.66 4.74
CA PRO A 277 17.89 3.61 6.17
C PRO A 277 16.37 3.59 6.39
N PHE A 278 15.61 4.32 5.58
CA PHE A 278 14.15 4.35 5.66
C PHE A 278 13.52 3.03 5.21
N ASP A 279 14.05 2.44 4.13
CA ASP A 279 13.65 1.12 3.63
C ASP A 279 13.92 0.04 4.66
N LEU A 280 15.05 0.09 5.37
CA LEU A 280 15.39 -0.84 6.44
C LEU A 280 14.38 -0.75 7.60
N GLY A 281 14.04 0.48 8.02
CA GLY A 281 13.01 0.71 9.04
C GLY A 281 11.63 0.21 8.61
N ASN A 282 11.23 0.51 7.36
CA ASN A 282 9.97 0.06 6.77
C ASN A 282 9.94 -1.47 6.62
N PHE A 283 11.07 -2.08 6.27
CA PHE A 283 11.22 -3.52 6.15
C PHE A 283 10.94 -4.21 7.50
N ILE A 284 11.65 -3.82 8.55
CA ILE A 284 11.47 -4.40 9.89
C ILE A 284 10.03 -4.18 10.38
N ALA A 285 9.51 -2.96 10.23
CA ALA A 285 8.13 -2.64 10.59
C ALA A 285 7.10 -3.50 9.84
N ARG A 286 7.25 -3.65 8.51
CA ARG A 286 6.38 -4.51 7.69
C ARG A 286 6.49 -5.96 8.09
N ARG A 287 7.69 -6.47 8.43
CA ARG A 287 7.85 -7.85 8.93
C ARG A 287 7.11 -8.07 10.25
N ILE A 288 7.17 -7.12 11.18
CA ILE A 288 6.40 -7.18 12.43
C ILE A 288 4.90 -7.27 12.13
N LEU A 289 4.39 -6.38 11.26
CA LEU A 289 2.97 -6.36 10.93
C LEU A 289 2.51 -7.56 10.10
N LEU A 290 3.37 -8.08 9.21
CA LEU A 290 3.12 -9.33 8.49
C LEU A 290 2.93 -10.48 9.47
N ASN A 291 3.67 -10.54 10.57
CA ASN A 291 3.49 -11.61 11.56
C ASN A 291 2.15 -11.49 12.31
N ILE A 292 1.72 -10.28 12.65
CA ILE A 292 0.58 -10.05 13.54
C ILE A 292 -0.76 -10.00 12.78
N LYS A 293 -0.78 -9.43 11.56
CA LYS A 293 -2.03 -9.22 10.82
C LYS A 293 -2.47 -10.48 10.06
N PRO A 294 -3.79 -10.74 9.95
CA PRO A 294 -4.31 -11.84 9.17
C PRO A 294 -4.20 -11.56 7.65
N LEU A 295 -4.13 -12.63 6.86
CA LEU A 295 -4.26 -12.54 5.41
C LEU A 295 -5.71 -12.19 5.04
N PRO A 296 -5.94 -11.41 3.96
CA PRO A 296 -7.27 -11.28 3.40
C PRO A 296 -7.76 -12.61 2.83
N ILE A 297 -9.04 -12.90 3.04
CA ILE A 297 -9.72 -14.08 2.47
C ILE A 297 -11.01 -13.59 1.85
N TRP A 298 -11.22 -13.86 0.56
CA TRP A 298 -12.47 -13.53 -0.10
C TRP A 298 -13.64 -14.33 0.44
N HIS A 299 -14.82 -13.69 0.46
CA HIS A 299 -16.08 -14.34 0.78
C HIS A 299 -16.36 -15.47 -0.23
N LYS A 300 -16.94 -16.57 0.25
CA LYS A 300 -17.26 -17.75 -0.58
C LYS A 300 -18.09 -17.39 -1.82
N GLU A 301 -19.00 -16.43 -1.67
CA GLU A 301 -19.83 -15.93 -2.78
C GLU A 301 -19.01 -15.26 -3.87
N VAL A 302 -18.00 -14.45 -3.51
CA VAL A 302 -17.09 -13.81 -4.47
C VAL A 302 -16.28 -14.86 -5.20
N ILE A 303 -15.76 -15.86 -4.46
CA ILE A 303 -15.01 -16.99 -5.02
C ILE A 303 -15.87 -17.75 -6.05
N LEU A 304 -17.12 -18.06 -5.70
CA LEU A 304 -18.05 -18.79 -6.57
C LEU A 304 -18.45 -17.97 -7.80
N LYS A 305 -18.86 -16.71 -7.63
CA LYS A 305 -19.26 -15.80 -8.73
C LYS A 305 -18.15 -15.59 -9.74
N ASN A 306 -16.90 -15.51 -9.28
CA ASN A 306 -15.73 -15.27 -10.13
C ASN A 306 -15.02 -16.56 -10.55
N LYS A 307 -15.54 -17.74 -10.16
CA LYS A 307 -14.93 -19.05 -10.43
C LYS A 307 -13.43 -19.05 -10.09
N MET A 308 -13.09 -18.54 -8.91
CA MET A 308 -11.67 -18.34 -8.55
C MET A 308 -10.92 -19.66 -8.35
N GLU A 309 -11.64 -20.75 -8.04
CA GLU A 309 -11.07 -22.10 -7.90
C GLU A 309 -10.92 -22.84 -9.23
N GLN A 310 -11.46 -22.30 -10.33
CA GLN A 310 -11.32 -22.90 -11.64
C GLN A 310 -9.86 -22.83 -12.10
N GLN A 311 -9.26 -23.97 -12.40
CA GLN A 311 -7.92 -24.03 -12.98
C GLN A 311 -7.95 -23.44 -14.40
N ARG A 312 -7.06 -22.50 -14.66
CA ARG A 312 -6.93 -21.81 -15.95
C ARG A 312 -5.61 -22.17 -16.62
N PRO A 313 -5.54 -22.13 -17.96
CA PRO A 313 -4.30 -22.40 -18.70
C PRO A 313 -3.21 -21.39 -18.38
N GLU A 314 -3.58 -20.12 -18.21
CA GLU A 314 -2.67 -19.01 -17.94
C GLU A 314 -3.21 -18.19 -16.76
N GLU A 315 -2.43 -18.16 -15.67
CA GLU A 315 -2.67 -17.31 -14.51
C GLU A 315 -1.32 -16.76 -14.04
N ILE A 316 -1.16 -15.44 -14.12
CA ILE A 316 0.03 -14.74 -13.65
C ILE A 316 -0.16 -14.40 -12.18
N SER A 317 0.84 -14.75 -11.38
CA SER A 317 0.87 -14.56 -9.93
C SER A 317 2.28 -14.17 -9.47
N PHE A 318 2.49 -14.07 -8.16
CA PHE A 318 3.81 -13.80 -7.59
C PHE A 318 4.89 -14.85 -8.00
N LYS A 319 4.47 -16.05 -8.42
CA LYS A 319 5.38 -17.13 -8.83
C LYS A 319 6.09 -16.82 -10.14
N ASP A 320 5.42 -16.03 -10.97
CA ASP A 320 5.76 -15.67 -12.34
C ASP A 320 6.47 -14.30 -12.43
N ASN A 321 6.77 -13.70 -11.26
CA ASN A 321 7.47 -12.42 -11.19
C ASN A 321 8.84 -12.51 -11.86
N PHE A 322 9.15 -11.48 -12.66
CA PHE A 322 10.48 -11.31 -13.23
C PHE A 322 11.50 -11.04 -12.13
N GLU A 323 12.76 -11.38 -12.39
CA GLU A 323 13.87 -10.98 -11.54
C GLU A 323 14.32 -9.57 -11.89
N PHE A 324 14.24 -8.68 -10.90
CA PHE A 324 14.69 -7.30 -11.00
C PHE A 324 16.06 -7.18 -10.34
N THR A 325 17.07 -6.85 -11.13
CA THR A 325 18.37 -6.38 -10.65
C THR A 325 18.53 -4.91 -10.99
N MET A 326 19.57 -4.28 -10.44
CA MET A 326 19.84 -2.88 -10.76
C MET A 326 20.15 -2.74 -12.25
N PHE A 327 19.35 -1.95 -12.95
CA PHE A 327 19.34 -1.73 -14.40
C PHE A 327 18.99 -2.93 -15.28
N GLU A 328 18.56 -4.07 -14.72
CA GLU A 328 18.19 -5.23 -15.55
C GLU A 328 16.90 -5.90 -15.06
N MET A 329 16.15 -6.41 -16.02
CA MET A 329 15.00 -7.29 -15.80
C MET A 329 15.24 -8.58 -16.55
N LYS A 330 15.08 -9.72 -15.87
CA LYS A 330 15.27 -11.04 -16.44
C LYS A 330 14.06 -11.92 -16.18
N ASP A 331 13.73 -12.75 -17.15
CA ASP A 331 12.83 -13.87 -16.93
C ASP A 331 13.43 -14.79 -15.87
N LYS A 332 12.56 -15.46 -15.13
CA LYS A 332 12.95 -16.29 -13.99
C LYS A 332 13.44 -17.67 -14.41
#